data_AF-A0AAC9JJW9-F1
#
_entry.id   AF-A0AAC9JJW9-F1
#
_cell.length_a   1.000
_cell.length_b   1.000
_cell.length_c   1.000
_cell.angle_alpha   90.00
_cell.angle_beta   90.00
_cell.angle_gamma   90.00
#
_symmetry.space_group_name_H-M   'P 1'
#
loop_
_entity.id
_entity.type
_entity.pdbx_description
1 polymer ?
#
loop_
_entity_poly.entity_id
_entity_poly.type
_entity_poly.pdbx_seq_one_letter_code
_entity_poly.pdbx_strand_id
1 'polypeptide(L)'
;MKKIVTGSCSLPLLVLALSVSLIVGCSSATNETVANLSRETVKARLNKLPSSLINSDLFNTSVIEPTQLFNNLYFVGYVSVGTFVIDTSQGIVLIDTMWTPHDAENVIVPGIKKLGLTPEEIKYVIITHGHSDHYGVLGIFPSKKT
;
A
#
# COMPACT_ATOMS: atom_id res chain seq x y z
N MET A 1 -58.31 28.58 15.12
CA MET A 1 -58.03 27.67 13.99
C MET A 1 -57.05 28.33 13.03
N LYS A 2 -55.80 27.89 12.97
CA LYS A 2 -54.81 28.25 11.93
C LYS A 2 -54.20 26.93 11.42
N LYS A 3 -54.30 26.70 10.11
CA LYS A 3 -53.87 25.46 9.45
C LYS A 3 -52.35 25.33 9.49
N ILE A 4 -51.87 24.15 9.87
CA ILE A 4 -50.47 23.72 9.71
C ILE A 4 -50.29 23.37 8.23
N VAL A 5 -49.35 24.03 7.55
CA VAL A 5 -48.93 23.67 6.19
C VAL A 5 -47.77 22.69 6.32
N THR A 6 -47.98 21.43 5.96
CA THR A 6 -46.91 20.43 5.83
C THR A 6 -46.28 20.58 4.45
N GLY A 7 -45.07 21.13 4.38
CA GLY A 7 -44.25 21.13 3.17
C GLY A 7 -43.69 19.75 2.90
N SER A 8 -44.18 19.06 1.88
CA SER A 8 -43.57 17.84 1.35
C SER A 8 -42.28 18.21 0.60
N CYS A 9 -41.14 17.74 1.12
CA CYS A 9 -39.86 17.85 0.43
C CYS A 9 -39.87 16.84 -0.73
N SER A 10 -40.26 17.31 -1.92
CA SER A 10 -40.12 16.56 -3.16
C SER A 10 -38.67 16.66 -3.61
N LEU A 11 -37.88 15.64 -3.26
CA LEU A 11 -36.55 15.45 -3.84
C LEU A 11 -36.75 15.32 -5.37
N PRO A 12 -36.16 16.20 -6.20
CA PRO A 12 -36.40 16.16 -7.64
C PRO A 12 -35.81 14.84 -8.16
N LEU A 13 -36.63 14.10 -8.90
CA LEU A 13 -36.34 12.82 -9.58
C LEU A 13 -35.01 12.84 -10.38
N LEU A 14 -34.50 14.04 -10.68
CA LEU A 14 -33.25 14.31 -11.36
C LEU A 14 -31.99 13.93 -10.55
N VAL A 15 -32.01 14.01 -9.22
CA VAL A 15 -30.85 13.65 -8.37
C VAL A 15 -30.70 12.12 -8.28
N LEU A 16 -31.81 11.38 -8.36
CA LEU A 16 -31.80 9.92 -8.38
C LEU A 16 -31.37 9.37 -9.75
N ALA A 17 -31.66 10.09 -10.84
CA ALA A 17 -31.21 9.70 -12.18
C ALA A 17 -29.69 9.85 -12.35
N LEU A 18 -29.08 10.87 -11.74
CA LEU A 18 -27.64 11.11 -11.84
C LEU A 18 -26.80 10.08 -11.09
N SER A 19 -27.30 9.55 -9.96
CA SER A 19 -26.63 8.47 -9.21
C SER A 19 -26.69 7.12 -9.93
N VAL A 20 -27.76 6.84 -10.68
CA VAL A 20 -27.88 5.61 -11.48
C VAL A 20 -26.93 5.62 -12.68
N SER A 21 -26.72 6.77 -13.33
CA SER A 21 -25.75 6.88 -14.45
C SER A 21 -24.28 6.71 -14.03
N LEU A 22 -23.93 7.05 -12.78
CA LEU A 22 -22.59 6.82 -12.24
C LEU A 22 -22.32 5.34 -11.90
N ILE A 23 -23.36 4.55 -11.60
CA ILE A 23 -23.22 3.12 -11.26
C ILE A 23 -23.07 2.24 -12.53
N VAL A 24 -23.62 2.66 -13.67
CA VAL A 24 -23.58 1.88 -14.93
C VAL A 24 -22.33 2.18 -15.78
N GLY A 25 -21.61 3.28 -15.50
CA GLY A 25 -20.45 3.73 -16.28
C GLY A 25 -19.12 3.03 -15.98
N CYS A 26 -18.99 2.28 -14.89
CA CYS A 26 -17.79 1.51 -14.60
C CYS A 26 -17.83 0.15 -15.32
N SER A 27 -17.50 0.16 -16.61
CA SER A 27 -16.93 -1.04 -17.23
C SER A 27 -15.51 -1.22 -16.70
N SER A 28 -15.37 -1.72 -15.49
CA SER A 28 -14.10 -2.28 -15.04
C SER A 28 -13.78 -3.45 -15.96
N ALA A 29 -12.65 -3.38 -16.67
CA ALA A 29 -12.15 -4.52 -17.43
C ALA A 29 -12.18 -5.76 -16.54
N THR A 30 -12.95 -6.77 -16.94
CA THR A 30 -13.12 -7.98 -16.14
C THR A 30 -11.78 -8.70 -15.99
N ASN A 31 -11.55 -9.28 -14.80
CA ASN A 31 -10.37 -10.13 -14.50
C ASN A 31 -10.16 -11.28 -15.51
N GLU A 32 -11.17 -11.62 -16.32
CA GLU A 32 -11.09 -12.64 -17.37
C GLU A 32 -10.07 -12.32 -18.47
N THR A 33 -9.80 -11.04 -18.73
CA THR A 33 -8.88 -10.65 -19.82
C THR A 33 -7.42 -10.95 -19.48
N VAL A 34 -7.07 -10.93 -18.19
CA VAL A 34 -5.72 -11.26 -17.71
C VAL A 34 -5.60 -12.77 -17.40
N ALA A 35 -6.69 -13.41 -16.99
CA ALA A 35 -6.72 -14.84 -16.63
C ALA A 35 -6.44 -15.81 -17.79
N ASN A 36 -6.60 -15.37 -19.05
CA ASN A 36 -6.49 -16.24 -20.23
C ASN A 36 -5.15 -16.16 -20.99
N LEU A 37 -4.13 -15.46 -20.46
CA LEU A 37 -2.79 -15.58 -21.06
C LEU A 37 -2.22 -16.96 -20.74
N SER A 38 -1.98 -17.76 -21.79
CA SER A 38 -1.27 -19.03 -21.63
C SER A 38 0.11 -18.78 -20.99
N ARG A 39 0.53 -19.67 -20.08
CA ARG A 39 1.88 -19.65 -19.48
C ARG A 39 2.98 -19.50 -20.54
N GLU A 40 2.75 -20.05 -21.73
CA GLU A 40 3.69 -19.98 -22.85
C GLU A 40 3.71 -18.62 -23.53
N THR A 41 2.56 -17.93 -23.64
CA THR A 41 2.51 -16.53 -24.10
C THR A 41 3.24 -15.60 -23.12
N VAL A 42 3.09 -15.85 -21.81
CA VAL A 42 3.81 -15.09 -20.77
C VAL A 42 5.32 -15.33 -20.88
N LYS A 43 5.76 -16.59 -20.94
CA LYS A 43 7.18 -16.93 -21.13
C LYS A 43 7.77 -16.34 -22.41
N ALA A 44 7.04 -16.43 -23.53
CA ALA A 44 7.51 -15.89 -24.80
C ALA A 44 7.69 -14.36 -24.76
N ARG A 45 6.86 -13.65 -23.99
CA ARG A 45 7.03 -12.21 -23.75
C ARG A 45 8.20 -11.92 -22.81
N LEU A 46 8.33 -12.67 -21.71
CA LEU A 46 9.45 -12.55 -20.77
C LEU A 46 10.80 -12.78 -21.45
N ASN A 47 10.89 -13.77 -22.34
CA ASN A 47 12.09 -14.08 -23.10
C ASN A 47 12.47 -12.99 -24.13
N LYS A 48 11.54 -12.08 -24.46
CA LYS A 48 11.81 -10.91 -25.32
C LYS A 48 12.23 -9.67 -24.52
N LEU A 49 12.07 -9.68 -23.20
CA LEU A 49 12.54 -8.58 -22.36
C LEU A 49 14.07 -8.66 -22.26
N PRO A 50 14.77 -7.53 -22.25
CA PRO A 50 16.20 -7.51 -21.96
C PRO A 50 16.45 -8.19 -20.61
N SER A 51 17.53 -8.98 -20.53
CA SER A 51 17.88 -9.75 -19.33
C SER A 51 18.01 -8.88 -18.07
N SER A 52 18.35 -7.61 -18.26
CA SER A 52 18.40 -6.58 -17.22
C SER A 52 17.04 -6.27 -16.58
N LEU A 53 15.91 -6.63 -17.19
CA LEU A 53 14.57 -6.45 -16.61
C LEU A 53 14.05 -7.71 -15.90
N ILE A 54 14.59 -8.88 -16.21
CA ILE A 54 14.15 -10.18 -15.64
C ILE A 54 15.07 -10.71 -14.54
N ASN A 55 16.33 -10.28 -14.49
CA ASN A 55 17.29 -10.65 -13.44
C ASN A 55 17.74 -9.43 -12.60
N SER A 56 16.88 -8.41 -12.49
CA SER A 56 17.23 -7.19 -11.76
C SER A 56 17.04 -7.37 -10.26
N ASP A 57 18.03 -6.93 -9.49
CA ASP A 57 17.89 -6.79 -8.03
C ASP A 57 16.79 -5.80 -7.63
N LEU A 58 16.31 -4.96 -8.57
CA LEU A 58 15.20 -4.03 -8.35
C LEU A 58 13.87 -4.72 -7.97
N PHE A 59 13.71 -6.01 -8.25
CA PHE A 59 12.50 -6.77 -7.87
C PHE A 59 12.81 -7.95 -6.95
N ASN A 60 14.02 -7.99 -6.39
CA ASN A 60 14.44 -9.06 -5.48
C ASN A 60 13.80 -8.89 -4.10
N THR A 61 12.75 -9.65 -3.83
CA THR A 61 12.01 -9.66 -2.55
C THR A 61 12.61 -10.63 -1.52
N SER A 62 13.88 -11.01 -1.66
CA SER A 62 14.58 -11.74 -0.61
C SER A 62 14.70 -10.83 0.63
N VAL A 63 14.16 -11.27 1.76
CA VAL A 63 14.21 -10.53 3.02
C VAL A 63 15.66 -10.44 3.49
N ILE A 64 16.11 -9.21 3.77
CA ILE A 64 17.39 -8.95 4.44
C ILE A 64 17.16 -9.09 5.95
N GLU A 65 18.15 -9.64 6.64
CA GLU A 65 18.14 -9.72 8.11
C GLU A 65 17.94 -8.30 8.70
N PRO A 66 16.90 -8.06 9.52
CA PRO A 66 16.69 -6.79 10.19
C PRO A 66 17.96 -6.36 10.93
N THR A 67 18.49 -5.19 10.59
CA THR A 67 19.84 -4.80 11.01
C THR A 67 19.83 -3.40 11.60
N GLN A 68 20.47 -3.23 12.77
CA GLN A 68 20.86 -1.93 13.28
C GLN A 68 22.05 -1.43 12.46
N LEU A 69 21.89 -0.29 11.78
CA LEU A 69 22.95 0.27 10.95
C LEU A 69 23.94 1.05 11.82
N PHE A 70 23.43 1.99 12.60
CA PHE A 70 24.16 2.76 13.61
C PHE A 70 23.19 3.50 14.53
N ASN A 71 23.60 3.77 15.78
CA ASN A 71 22.80 4.50 16.77
C ASN A 71 21.36 3.98 16.86
N ASN A 72 20.39 4.82 16.53
CA ASN A 72 18.96 4.55 16.57
C ASN A 72 18.36 4.36 15.17
N LEU A 73 19.19 4.09 14.16
CA LEU A 73 18.77 3.84 12.78
C LEU A 73 18.91 2.36 12.43
N TYR A 74 17.83 1.80 11.90
CA TYR A 74 17.73 0.40 11.52
C TYR A 74 17.17 0.26 10.11
N PHE A 75 17.40 -0.91 9.51
CA PHE A 75 16.85 -1.31 8.23
C PHE A 75 16.02 -2.58 8.37
N VAL A 76 14.83 -2.58 7.74
CA VAL A 76 13.92 -3.73 7.63
C VAL A 76 13.39 -3.76 6.20
N GLY A 77 13.58 -4.87 5.48
CA GLY A 77 13.02 -4.96 4.12
C GLY A 77 13.64 -6.06 3.26
N TYR A 78 13.50 -5.88 1.96
CA TYR A 78 14.04 -6.74 0.92
C TYR A 78 15.38 -6.23 0.39
N VAL A 79 16.03 -7.01 -0.46
CA VAL A 79 17.19 -6.58 -1.26
C VAL A 79 16.85 -5.38 -2.15
N SER A 80 15.65 -5.37 -2.73
CA SER A 80 15.22 -4.30 -3.64
C SER A 80 14.79 -3.01 -2.94
N VAL A 81 13.96 -3.13 -1.90
CA VAL A 81 13.32 -2.01 -1.21
C VAL A 81 13.12 -2.34 0.26
N GLY A 82 13.18 -1.33 1.12
CA GLY A 82 12.93 -1.52 2.53
C GLY A 82 12.50 -0.24 3.21
N THR A 83 12.22 -0.39 4.49
CA THR A 83 11.88 0.65 5.42
C THR A 83 13.10 0.95 6.29
N PHE A 84 13.47 2.22 6.40
CA PHE A 84 14.33 2.65 7.50
C PHE A 84 13.49 2.93 8.73
N VAL A 85 13.96 2.46 9.87
CA VAL A 85 13.30 2.63 11.17
C VAL A 85 14.19 3.54 12.01
N ILE A 86 13.65 4.67 12.46
CA ILE A 86 14.33 5.57 13.38
C ILE A 86 13.62 5.47 14.73
N ASP A 87 14.32 4.93 15.72
CA ASP A 87 13.84 4.84 17.09
C ASP A 87 14.11 6.15 17.84
N THR A 88 13.10 6.77 18.42
CA THR A 88 13.25 8.02 19.17
C THR A 88 12.55 7.93 20.51
N SER A 89 12.91 8.81 21.45
CA SER A 89 12.22 8.88 22.74
C SER A 89 10.73 9.27 22.64
N GLN A 90 10.25 9.71 21.48
CA GLN A 90 8.85 10.07 21.22
C GLN A 90 8.10 9.02 20.39
N GLY A 91 8.77 7.91 20.05
CA GLY A 91 8.27 6.83 19.20
C GLY A 91 9.03 6.70 17.90
N ILE A 92 8.57 5.79 17.06
CA ILE A 92 9.26 5.34 15.86
C ILE A 92 8.83 6.17 14.64
N VAL A 93 9.80 6.53 13.82
CA VAL A 93 9.58 7.08 12.47
C VAL A 93 9.97 6.03 11.45
N LEU A 94 9.06 5.75 10.51
CA LEU A 94 9.38 4.96 9.32
C LEU A 94 9.74 5.88 8.16
N ILE A 95 10.76 5.53 7.40
CA ILE A 95 11.01 6.06 6.06
C ILE A 95 10.68 4.96 5.06
N ASP A 96 9.71 5.23 4.20
CA ASP A 96 9.05 4.29 3.29
C ASP A 96 8.34 3.13 3.99
N THR A 97 7.52 2.42 3.21
CA THR A 97 6.55 1.44 3.71
C THR A 97 6.37 0.22 2.78
N MET A 98 7.31 -0.03 1.87
CA MET A 98 7.31 -1.22 1.01
C MET A 98 6.07 -1.32 0.07
N TRP A 99 5.80 -2.49 -0.52
CA TRP A 99 4.90 -2.66 -1.67
C TRP A 99 3.43 -2.80 -1.31
N THR A 100 3.10 -3.60 -0.29
CA THR A 100 1.72 -4.03 -0.04
C THR A 100 1.47 -4.28 1.45
N PRO A 101 0.20 -4.27 1.89
CA PRO A 101 -0.19 -4.70 3.24
C PRO A 101 0.45 -6.02 3.73
N HIS A 102 0.73 -6.95 2.81
CA HIS A 102 1.41 -8.19 3.15
C HIS A 102 2.82 -7.95 3.74
N ASP A 103 3.54 -6.94 3.24
CA ASP A 103 4.87 -6.59 3.74
C ASP A 103 4.80 -6.03 5.17
N ALA A 104 3.72 -5.33 5.51
CA ALA A 104 3.48 -4.85 6.87
C ALA A 104 3.48 -6.00 7.87
N GLU A 105 2.69 -7.03 7.58
CA GLU A 105 2.44 -8.17 8.46
C GLU A 105 3.62 -9.13 8.51
N ASN A 106 4.32 -9.33 7.38
CA ASN A 106 5.29 -10.41 7.23
C ASN A 106 6.75 -9.94 7.21
N VAL A 107 7.01 -8.63 7.04
CA VAL A 107 8.38 -8.09 6.97
C VAL A 107 8.58 -6.95 7.97
N ILE A 108 7.79 -5.88 7.88
CA ILE A 108 8.00 -4.66 8.68
C ILE A 108 7.76 -4.94 10.16
N VAL A 109 6.57 -5.44 10.54
CA VAL A 109 6.23 -5.71 11.95
C VAL A 109 7.14 -6.77 12.57
N PRO A 110 7.37 -7.94 11.95
CA PRO A 110 8.29 -8.93 12.49
C PRO A 110 9.73 -8.43 12.57
N GLY A 111 10.19 -7.65 11.58
CA GLY A 111 11.53 -7.10 11.56
C GLY A 111 11.79 -6.09 12.68
N ILE A 112 10.84 -5.17 12.90
CA ILE A 112 10.89 -4.22 14.03
C ILE A 112 10.92 -4.98 15.36
N LYS A 113 10.08 -6.03 15.53
CA LYS A 113 10.09 -6.87 16.73
C LYS A 113 11.42 -7.59 16.94
N LYS A 114 12.04 -8.10 15.87
CA LYS A 114 13.34 -8.79 15.92
C LYS A 114 14.47 -7.87 16.39
N LEU A 115 14.35 -6.57 16.09
CA LEU A 115 15.26 -5.53 16.55
C LEU A 115 15.03 -5.11 18.01
N GLY A 116 14.07 -5.71 18.70
CA GLY A 116 13.72 -5.36 20.09
C GLY A 116 12.89 -4.08 20.21
N LEU A 117 12.34 -3.59 19.11
CA LEU A 117 11.50 -2.38 19.06
C LEU A 117 10.01 -2.75 19.08
N THR A 118 9.16 -1.77 19.41
CA THR A 118 7.71 -1.94 19.54
C THR A 118 7.00 -1.33 18.34
N PRO A 119 6.43 -2.11 17.39
CA PRO A 119 5.75 -1.56 16.20
C PRO A 119 4.58 -0.62 16.53
N GLU A 120 3.93 -0.79 17.68
CA GLU A 120 2.85 0.07 18.15
C GLU A 120 3.33 1.50 18.50
N GLU A 121 4.64 1.71 18.58
CA GLU A 121 5.26 3.02 18.79
C GLU A 121 5.50 3.79 17.49
N ILE A 122 5.19 3.22 16.31
CA ILE A 122 5.22 3.96 15.04
C ILE A 122 4.28 5.16 15.11
N LYS A 123 4.85 6.37 15.00
CA LYS A 123 4.13 7.66 15.03
C LYS A 123 4.07 8.33 13.68
N TYR A 124 5.14 8.23 12.91
CA TYR A 124 5.29 8.97 11.67
C TYR A 124 5.77 8.06 10.55
N VAL A 125 5.32 8.39 9.35
CA VAL A 125 5.76 7.79 8.10
C VAL A 125 6.20 8.92 7.18
N ILE A 126 7.42 8.84 6.68
CA ILE A 126 7.96 9.74 5.65
C ILE A 126 8.12 8.91 4.38
N ILE A 127 7.48 9.36 3.30
CA ILE A 127 7.61 8.71 1.99
C ILE A 127 8.65 9.47 1.18
N THR A 128 9.65 8.76 0.66
CA THR A 128 10.72 9.35 -0.14
C THR A 128 10.23 9.80 -1.50
N HIS A 129 9.41 8.99 -2.17
CA HIS A 129 8.82 9.31 -3.47
C HIS A 129 7.57 8.48 -3.80
N GLY A 130 6.85 8.89 -4.86
CA GLY A 130 5.53 8.37 -5.22
C GLY A 130 5.51 7.09 -6.06
N HIS A 131 6.33 6.09 -5.73
CA HIS A 131 6.20 4.75 -6.31
C HIS A 131 5.60 3.76 -5.31
N SER A 132 4.83 2.79 -5.83
CA SER A 132 4.01 1.89 -5.01
C SER A 132 4.82 1.04 -4.03
N ASP A 133 6.06 0.74 -4.37
CA ASP A 133 7.03 0.03 -3.54
C ASP A 133 7.55 0.85 -2.35
N HIS A 134 7.23 2.14 -2.28
CA HIS A 134 7.60 3.02 -1.16
C HIS A 134 6.38 3.42 -0.30
N TYR A 135 5.18 3.58 -0.87
CA TYR A 135 3.98 3.98 -0.12
C TYR A 135 2.95 2.86 0.10
N GLY A 136 3.23 1.63 -0.31
CA GLY A 136 2.25 0.54 -0.37
C GLY A 136 1.56 0.18 0.95
N VAL A 137 2.17 0.50 2.10
CA VAL A 137 1.62 0.24 3.44
C VAL A 137 1.21 1.53 4.16
N LEU A 138 1.21 2.69 3.48
CA LEU A 138 0.83 3.97 4.09
C LEU A 138 -0.58 3.97 4.71
N GLY A 139 -1.50 3.15 4.23
CA GLY A 139 -2.86 3.02 4.79
C GLY A 139 -2.94 2.29 6.14
N ILE A 140 -1.86 1.63 6.57
CA ILE A 140 -1.79 0.81 7.78
C ILE A 140 -1.04 1.54 8.92
N PHE A 141 -0.03 2.34 8.57
CA PHE A 141 0.77 3.09 9.53
C PHE A 141 0.51 4.60 9.48
N PRO A 142 0.50 5.30 10.63
CA PRO A 142 0.54 4.75 11.98
C PRO A 142 -0.77 4.03 12.32
N SER A 143 -0.67 2.92 13.08
CA SER A 143 -1.82 2.07 13.44
C SER A 143 -2.78 2.74 14.44
N LYS A 144 -2.31 3.78 15.14
CA LYS A 144 -3.15 4.68 15.94
C LYS A 144 -3.41 5.98 15.19
N LYS A 145 -4.66 6.19 14.78
CA LYS A 145 -5.18 7.54 14.48
C LYS A 145 -5.39 8.24 15.83
N THR A 146 -4.46 9.13 16.20
CA THR A 146 -4.64 10.06 17.32
C THR A 146 -5.62 11.17 16.95
#